data_AF-A0A2V2LGN6-F1
#
_entry.id   AF-A0A2V2LGN6-F1
#
_cell.length_a   1.000
_cell.length_b   1.000
_cell.length_c   1.000
_cell.angle_alpha   90.00
_cell.angle_beta   90.00
_cell.angle_gamma   90.00
#
_symmetry.space_group_name_H-M   'P 1'
#
loop_
_entity.id
_entity.type
_entity.pdbx_description
1 polymer ?
#
loop_
_entity_poly.entity_id
_entity_poly.type
_entity_poly.pdbx_seq_one_letter_code
_entity_poly.pdbx_strand_id
1 'polypeptide(L)'
;MYAARQTPSSFDLWLDARLEDGRDDSWFRAHPLRVGAIFCPLLGAALRRADGTDCDATPGADHAAGFEAARHGSVAIRDAFDRIAAAATGTWDGPNKAFGQLYMRFSQDLLHDDAFAPLIDLMRDCIFEHWPIAQGTCLLGEDIATRKLHSVVTAAEETRLSPDLVEQVLVEFGVLSPDDPRPRGRRLFDAQAWAGLLNDLPELVGLKAMRAAIGAT
;
A
#
# COMPACT_ATOMS: atom_id res chain seq x y z
N MET A 1 -4.45 -29.23 31.21
CA MET A 1 -5.56 -28.66 30.39
C MET A 1 -5.21 -28.97 28.94
N TYR A 2 -5.85 -29.97 28.32
CA TYR A 2 -5.56 -30.31 26.92
C TYR A 2 -6.20 -29.25 26.02
N ALA A 3 -5.45 -28.72 25.05
CA ALA A 3 -6.01 -27.86 24.03
C ALA A 3 -7.13 -28.62 23.29
N ALA A 4 -8.30 -27.99 23.14
CA ALA A 4 -9.40 -28.57 22.39
C ALA A 4 -8.93 -28.86 20.95
N ARG A 5 -9.29 -30.02 20.39
CA ARG A 5 -9.05 -30.32 18.97
C ARG A 5 -9.77 -29.27 18.13
N GLN A 6 -9.02 -28.53 17.32
CA GLN A 6 -9.55 -27.61 16.33
C GLN A 6 -9.73 -28.31 14.98
N THR A 7 -10.76 -27.92 14.25
CA THR A 7 -10.95 -28.34 12.86
C THR A 7 -9.83 -27.73 12.01
N PRO A 8 -9.10 -28.53 11.20
CA PRO A 8 -8.05 -28.01 10.32
C PRO A 8 -8.60 -26.94 9.36
N SER A 9 -7.84 -25.85 9.19
CA SER A 9 -8.12 -24.83 8.19
C SER A 9 -7.72 -25.29 6.79
N SER A 10 -8.09 -24.52 5.76
CA SER A 10 -7.64 -24.76 4.39
C SER A 10 -6.12 -24.67 4.25
N PHE A 11 -5.46 -23.77 5.00
CA PHE A 11 -4.01 -23.71 5.07
C PHE A 11 -3.42 -24.99 5.67
N ASP A 12 -4.01 -25.52 6.75
CA ASP A 12 -3.51 -26.75 7.39
C ASP A 12 -3.63 -27.95 6.44
N LEU A 13 -4.76 -28.07 5.75
CA LEU A 13 -4.99 -29.13 4.76
C LEU A 13 -4.04 -28.99 3.56
N TRP A 14 -3.79 -27.77 3.10
CA TRP A 14 -2.80 -27.51 2.05
C TRP A 14 -1.39 -27.87 2.49
N LEU A 15 -0.99 -27.47 3.70
CA LEU A 15 0.33 -27.74 4.24
C LEU A 15 0.56 -29.24 4.41
N ASP A 16 -0.44 -29.96 4.94
CA ASP A 16 -0.42 -31.41 5.13
C ASP A 16 -0.27 -32.14 3.79
N ALA A 17 -1.14 -31.86 2.81
CA ALA A 17 -1.06 -32.46 1.47
C ALA A 17 0.29 -32.19 0.81
N ARG A 18 0.80 -30.96 0.96
CA ARG A 18 2.05 -30.55 0.34
C ARG A 18 3.28 -31.19 0.97
N LEU A 19 3.23 -31.53 2.26
CA LEU A 19 4.28 -32.27 2.96
C LEU A 19 4.20 -33.79 2.71
N GLU A 20 2.99 -34.35 2.60
CA GLU A 20 2.76 -35.78 2.44
C GLU A 20 3.20 -36.27 1.05
N ASP A 21 2.71 -35.63 -0.01
CA ASP A 21 2.91 -36.11 -1.39
C ASP A 21 3.17 -34.98 -2.40
N GLY A 22 3.27 -33.74 -1.93
CA GLY A 22 3.57 -32.58 -2.77
C GLY A 22 2.37 -32.07 -3.58
N ARG A 23 1.14 -32.57 -3.34
CA ARG A 23 -0.06 -32.03 -3.96
C ARG A 23 -0.28 -30.57 -3.57
N ASP A 24 -0.46 -29.73 -4.59
CA ASP A 24 -0.78 -28.32 -4.42
C ASP A 24 -1.51 -27.84 -5.68
N ASP A 25 -2.80 -27.55 -5.56
CA ASP A 25 -3.63 -26.98 -6.64
C ASP A 25 -3.74 -25.45 -6.55
N SER A 26 -3.02 -24.82 -5.61
CA SER A 26 -2.97 -23.39 -5.44
C SER A 26 -1.86 -22.75 -6.29
N TRP A 27 -1.85 -21.42 -6.32
CA TRP A 27 -0.75 -20.64 -6.89
C TRP A 27 0.61 -20.98 -6.30
N PHE A 28 0.66 -21.38 -5.02
CA PHE A 28 1.92 -21.70 -4.37
C PHE A 28 2.61 -22.94 -4.94
N ARG A 29 1.94 -23.76 -5.78
CA ARG A 29 2.52 -24.93 -6.44
C ARG A 29 3.84 -24.61 -7.15
N ALA A 30 3.93 -23.43 -7.76
CA ALA A 30 5.11 -22.97 -8.50
C ALA A 30 6.25 -22.44 -7.60
N HIS A 31 6.02 -22.33 -6.29
CA HIS A 31 6.95 -21.72 -5.32
C HIS A 31 7.42 -22.74 -4.28
N PRO A 32 8.59 -22.57 -3.66
CA PRO A 32 8.98 -23.38 -2.51
C PRO A 32 7.94 -23.31 -1.38
N LEU A 33 7.72 -24.43 -0.66
CA LEU A 33 6.74 -24.50 0.46
C LEU A 33 6.92 -23.36 1.47
N ARG A 34 8.17 -22.98 1.76
CA ARG A 34 8.51 -21.89 2.68
C ARG A 34 7.85 -20.55 2.31
N VAL A 35 7.60 -20.29 1.03
CA VAL A 35 6.97 -19.05 0.58
C VAL A 35 5.56 -18.96 1.15
N GLY A 36 4.73 -19.98 0.94
CA GLY A 36 3.38 -20.01 1.51
C GLY A 36 3.41 -20.06 3.04
N ALA A 37 4.30 -20.86 3.63
CA ALA A 37 4.40 -20.99 5.09
C ALA A 37 4.78 -19.68 5.81
N ILE A 38 5.61 -18.82 5.20
CA ILE A 38 6.00 -17.53 5.77
C ILE A 38 5.04 -16.43 5.36
N PHE A 39 4.62 -16.39 4.10
CA PHE A 39 3.81 -15.30 3.56
C PHE A 39 2.37 -15.32 4.07
N CYS A 40 1.73 -16.48 4.13
CA CYS A 40 0.32 -16.59 4.55
C CYS A 40 0.05 -15.98 5.93
N PRO A 41 0.78 -16.34 7.01
CA PRO A 41 0.53 -15.71 8.31
C PRO A 41 0.81 -14.20 8.32
N LEU A 42 1.83 -13.72 7.59
CA LEU A 42 2.14 -12.28 7.52
C LEU A 42 1.03 -11.50 6.80
N LEU A 43 0.54 -12.01 5.66
CA LEU A 43 -0.56 -11.43 4.90
C LEU A 43 -1.86 -11.45 5.71
N GLY A 44 -2.19 -12.58 6.34
CA GLY A 44 -3.41 -12.72 7.12
C GLY A 44 -3.44 -11.82 8.34
N ALA A 45 -2.30 -11.66 9.05
CA ALA A 45 -2.20 -10.72 10.15
C ALA A 45 -2.42 -9.26 9.70
N ALA A 46 -1.90 -8.88 8.53
CA ALA A 46 -2.11 -7.55 7.96
C ALA A 46 -3.57 -7.34 7.54
N LEU A 47 -4.19 -8.32 6.87
CA LEU A 47 -5.61 -8.28 6.48
C LEU A 47 -6.54 -8.17 7.68
N ARG A 48 -6.33 -9.00 8.70
CA ARG A 48 -7.18 -8.99 9.89
C ARG A 48 -7.10 -7.68 10.65
N ARG A 49 -5.92 -7.06 10.71
CA ARG A 49 -5.76 -5.71 11.28
C ARG A 49 -6.51 -4.67 10.44
N ALA A 50 -6.38 -4.72 9.12
CA ALA A 50 -7.11 -3.83 8.21
C ALA A 50 -8.63 -3.96 8.37
N ASP A 51 -9.11 -5.17 8.67
CA ASP A 51 -10.52 -5.48 8.90
C ASP A 51 -11.00 -5.21 10.34
N GLY A 52 -10.10 -4.87 11.27
CA GLY A 52 -10.42 -4.70 12.69
C GLY A 52 -10.84 -6.00 13.39
N THR A 53 -10.36 -7.15 12.92
CA THR A 53 -10.71 -8.48 13.43
C THR A 53 -9.56 -9.14 14.20
N ASP A 54 -8.50 -8.41 14.53
CA ASP A 54 -7.27 -8.94 15.14
C ASP A 54 -7.44 -9.39 16.61
N CYS A 55 -8.36 -8.78 17.36
CA CYS A 55 -8.61 -9.04 18.78
C CYS A 55 -9.07 -10.47 19.13
N ASP A 56 -9.78 -11.16 18.24
CA ASP A 56 -10.42 -12.47 18.50
C ASP A 56 -9.82 -13.61 17.66
N ALA A 57 -8.49 -13.71 17.65
CA ALA A 57 -7.80 -14.71 16.84
C ALA A 57 -7.87 -16.11 17.45
N THR A 58 -8.53 -17.06 16.77
CA THR A 58 -8.23 -18.48 17.01
C THR A 58 -6.80 -18.78 16.53
N PRO A 59 -6.06 -19.69 17.19
CA PRO A 59 -4.80 -20.21 16.65
C PRO A 59 -4.95 -20.59 15.17
N GLY A 60 -3.98 -20.16 14.34
CA GLY A 60 -4.00 -20.42 12.89
C GLY A 60 -4.86 -19.47 12.05
N ALA A 61 -5.64 -18.55 12.65
CA ALA A 61 -6.51 -17.63 11.91
C ALA A 61 -5.76 -16.79 10.85
N ASP A 62 -4.56 -16.29 11.18
CA ASP A 62 -3.72 -15.53 10.25
C ASP A 62 -3.24 -16.40 9.07
N HIS A 63 -2.87 -17.65 9.32
CA HIS A 63 -2.43 -18.56 8.26
C HIS A 63 -3.58 -18.84 7.28
N ALA A 64 -4.77 -19.15 7.82
CA ALA A 64 -5.96 -19.41 7.02
C ALA A 64 -6.36 -18.16 6.20
N ALA A 65 -6.42 -16.99 6.82
CA ALA A 65 -6.82 -15.75 6.15
C ALA A 65 -5.86 -15.38 5.00
N GLY A 66 -4.56 -15.46 5.24
CA GLY A 66 -3.58 -15.16 4.19
C GLY A 66 -3.55 -16.20 3.08
N PHE A 67 -3.75 -17.49 3.41
CA PHE A 67 -3.83 -18.54 2.40
C PHE A 67 -5.04 -18.37 1.49
N GLU A 68 -6.22 -18.13 2.05
CA GLU A 68 -7.43 -17.88 1.26
C GLU A 68 -7.30 -16.65 0.37
N ALA A 69 -6.63 -15.60 0.85
CA ALA A 69 -6.38 -14.41 0.06
C ALA A 69 -5.37 -14.64 -1.09
N ALA A 70 -4.41 -15.56 -0.92
CA ALA A 70 -3.29 -15.70 -1.85
C ALA A 70 -3.39 -16.91 -2.81
N ARG A 71 -4.14 -17.95 -2.45
CA ARG A 71 -4.17 -19.24 -3.17
C ARG A 71 -4.57 -19.16 -4.65
N HIS A 72 -5.26 -18.09 -5.05
CA HIS A 72 -5.72 -17.86 -6.42
C HIS A 72 -4.74 -17.08 -7.31
N GLY A 73 -3.62 -16.65 -6.73
CA GLY A 73 -2.48 -16.10 -7.47
C GLY A 73 -2.30 -14.60 -7.36
N SER A 74 -1.40 -14.07 -8.18
CA SER A 74 -0.88 -12.70 -8.07
C SER A 74 -1.96 -11.62 -8.08
N VAL A 75 -3.04 -11.81 -8.84
CA VAL A 75 -4.19 -10.89 -8.85
C VAL A 75 -4.88 -10.86 -7.48
N ALA A 76 -5.18 -12.03 -6.89
CA ALA A 76 -5.81 -12.10 -5.57
C ALA A 76 -4.89 -11.55 -4.46
N ILE A 77 -3.58 -11.80 -4.57
CA ILE A 77 -2.58 -11.21 -3.69
C ILE A 77 -2.56 -9.69 -3.81
N ARG A 78 -2.65 -9.18 -5.04
CA ARG A 78 -2.67 -7.75 -5.30
C ARG A 78 -3.93 -7.10 -4.72
N ASP A 79 -5.09 -7.70 -4.92
CA ASP A 79 -6.36 -7.24 -4.33
C ASP A 79 -6.28 -7.20 -2.80
N ALA A 80 -5.63 -8.20 -2.19
CA ALA A 80 -5.39 -8.22 -0.75
C ALA A 80 -4.48 -7.07 -0.29
N PHE A 81 -3.42 -6.76 -1.04
CA PHE A 81 -2.55 -5.62 -0.74
C PHE A 81 -3.30 -4.29 -0.89
N ASP A 82 -4.09 -4.12 -1.94
CA ASP A 82 -4.88 -2.91 -2.17
C ASP A 82 -5.93 -2.71 -1.06
N ARG A 83 -6.56 -3.79 -0.59
CA ARG A 83 -7.46 -3.74 0.57
C ARG A 83 -6.75 -3.29 1.85
N ILE A 84 -5.56 -3.81 2.13
CA ILE A 84 -4.74 -3.38 3.28
C ILE A 84 -4.37 -1.90 3.14
N ALA A 85 -3.95 -1.47 1.94
CA ALA A 85 -3.58 -0.09 1.67
C ALA A 85 -4.76 0.89 1.78
N ALA A 86 -5.95 0.48 1.34
CA ALA A 86 -7.17 1.28 1.43
C ALA A 86 -7.63 1.51 2.88
N ALA A 87 -7.38 0.55 3.78
CA ALA A 87 -7.68 0.70 5.21
C ALA A 87 -6.78 1.74 5.91
N ALA A 88 -5.62 2.07 5.34
CA ALA A 88 -4.70 3.09 5.84
C ALA A 88 -5.16 4.51 5.44
N THR A 89 -6.06 5.07 6.25
CA THR A 89 -6.72 6.36 5.97
C THR A 89 -6.12 7.56 6.69
N GLY A 90 -5.25 7.34 7.69
CA GLY A 90 -4.63 8.42 8.45
C GLY A 90 -3.65 9.25 7.61
N THR A 91 -3.52 10.53 7.95
CA THR A 91 -2.61 11.48 7.24
C THR A 91 -1.17 10.99 7.15
N TRP A 92 -0.70 10.30 8.20
CA TRP A 92 0.68 9.81 8.34
C TRP A 92 0.78 8.30 8.20
N ASP A 93 -0.29 7.65 7.74
CA ASP A 93 -0.29 6.20 7.58
C ASP A 93 0.54 5.87 6.33
N GLY A 94 1.80 5.49 6.55
CA GLY A 94 2.68 4.99 5.50
C GLY A 94 2.57 3.47 5.30
N PRO A 95 3.26 2.93 4.27
CA PRO A 95 3.26 1.49 3.97
C PRO A 95 3.63 0.59 5.16
N ASN A 96 4.64 1.00 5.93
CA ASN A 96 5.06 0.25 7.12
C ASN A 96 3.92 0.11 8.15
N LYS A 97 3.13 1.16 8.37
CA LYS A 97 1.99 1.09 9.28
C LYS A 97 0.88 0.19 8.74
N ALA A 98 0.58 0.28 7.44
CA ALA A 98 -0.47 -0.49 6.80
C ALA A 98 -0.16 -2.00 6.82
N PHE A 99 1.00 -2.38 6.28
CA PHE A 99 1.40 -3.78 6.12
C PHE A 99 2.07 -4.38 7.36
N GLY A 100 2.60 -3.54 8.26
CA GLY A 100 3.23 -3.97 9.51
C GLY A 100 4.39 -4.94 9.29
N GLN A 101 4.34 -6.07 9.99
CA GLN A 101 5.40 -7.09 9.93
C GLN A 101 5.66 -7.62 8.51
N LEU A 102 4.65 -7.65 7.63
CA LEU A 102 4.85 -8.08 6.26
C LEU A 102 5.83 -7.14 5.52
N TYR A 103 5.65 -5.82 5.64
CA TYR A 103 6.56 -4.84 5.07
C TYR A 103 7.94 -4.90 5.71
N MET A 104 8.01 -5.05 7.03
CA MET A 104 9.29 -5.18 7.74
C MET A 104 10.11 -6.37 7.24
N ARG A 105 9.49 -7.54 7.06
CA ARG A 105 10.17 -8.73 6.55
C ARG A 105 10.59 -8.58 5.08
N PHE A 106 9.75 -7.97 4.24
CA PHE A 106 10.07 -7.73 2.82
C PHE A 106 11.18 -6.68 2.63
N SER A 107 11.33 -5.75 3.57
CA SER A 107 12.40 -4.74 3.56
C SER A 107 13.70 -5.21 4.23
N GLN A 108 13.72 -6.40 4.82
CA GLN A 108 14.85 -6.92 5.60
C GLN A 108 15.11 -8.38 5.23
N ASP A 109 14.69 -9.31 6.10
CA ASP A 109 15.05 -10.72 6.05
C ASP A 109 14.72 -11.42 4.73
N LEU A 110 13.66 -11.00 4.04
CA LEU A 110 13.18 -11.62 2.81
C LEU A 110 13.59 -10.86 1.55
N LEU A 111 14.22 -9.68 1.70
CA LEU A 111 14.52 -8.78 0.58
C LEU A 111 15.42 -9.44 -0.49
N HIS A 112 16.35 -10.29 -0.04
CA HIS A 112 17.34 -10.94 -0.89
C HIS A 112 17.07 -12.44 -1.12
N ASP A 113 15.88 -12.94 -0.75
CA ASP A 113 15.45 -14.30 -1.13
C ASP A 113 14.66 -14.22 -2.44
N ASP A 114 15.26 -14.70 -3.53
CA ASP A 114 14.67 -14.72 -4.87
C ASP A 114 13.27 -15.35 -4.92
N ALA A 115 12.95 -16.26 -3.99
CA ALA A 115 11.63 -16.88 -3.93
C ALA A 115 10.51 -15.89 -3.53
N PHE A 116 10.86 -14.77 -2.90
CA PHE A 116 9.94 -13.71 -2.50
C PHE A 116 9.95 -12.50 -3.45
N ALA A 117 10.91 -12.40 -4.37
CA ALA A 117 11.00 -11.27 -5.30
C ALA A 117 9.66 -10.95 -6.02
N PRO A 118 8.89 -11.93 -6.54
CA PRO A 118 7.60 -11.63 -7.17
C PRO A 118 6.56 -11.02 -6.21
N LEU A 119 6.58 -11.39 -4.93
CA LEU A 119 5.68 -10.84 -3.92
C LEU A 119 6.12 -9.43 -3.49
N ILE A 120 7.43 -9.20 -3.43
CA ILE A 120 8.03 -7.89 -3.13
C ILE A 120 7.69 -6.91 -4.25
N ASP A 121 7.81 -7.31 -5.51
CA ASP A 121 7.45 -6.47 -6.67
C ASP A 121 5.96 -6.10 -6.64
N LEU A 122 5.07 -7.06 -6.39
CA LEU A 122 3.63 -6.78 -6.22
C LEU A 122 3.35 -5.79 -5.10
N MET A 123 4.08 -5.88 -3.98
CA MET A 123 3.94 -4.94 -2.88
C MET A 123 4.49 -3.56 -3.25
N ARG A 124 5.62 -3.49 -3.96
CA ARG A 124 6.20 -2.23 -4.45
C ARG A 124 5.21 -1.52 -5.35
N ASP A 125 4.66 -2.22 -6.34
CA ASP A 125 3.61 -1.70 -7.21
C ASP A 125 2.40 -1.23 -6.40
N CYS A 126 2.01 -1.94 -5.34
CA CYS A 126 0.87 -1.54 -4.51
C CYS A 126 1.16 -0.22 -3.79
N ILE A 127 2.36 -0.11 -3.25
CA ILE A 127 2.80 1.07 -2.54
C ILE A 127 2.83 2.28 -3.46
N PHE A 128 3.30 2.12 -4.69
CA PHE A 128 3.34 3.20 -5.68
C PHE A 128 1.97 3.74 -6.08
N GLU A 129 0.95 2.88 -6.12
CA GLU A 129 -0.43 3.31 -6.44
C GLU A 129 -1.15 3.94 -5.25
N HIS A 130 -0.65 3.72 -4.03
CA HIS A 130 -1.35 4.13 -2.82
C HIS A 130 -0.64 5.23 -2.04
N TRP A 131 0.65 5.53 -2.27
CA TRP A 131 1.37 6.55 -1.50
C TRP A 131 2.25 7.44 -2.38
N PRO A 132 2.43 8.73 -2.00
CA PRO A 132 3.25 9.68 -2.74
C PRO A 132 4.74 9.49 -2.41
N ILE A 133 5.32 8.39 -2.88
CA ILE A 133 6.73 8.04 -2.61
C ILE A 133 7.65 9.07 -3.26
N ALA A 134 8.62 9.57 -2.50
CA ALA A 134 9.58 10.55 -3.00
C ALA A 134 10.59 9.90 -3.93
N GLN A 135 11.00 10.64 -4.96
CA GLN A 135 12.16 10.29 -5.77
C GLN A 135 13.40 10.09 -4.88
N GLY A 136 14.24 9.11 -5.25
CA GLY A 136 15.46 8.74 -4.52
C GLY A 136 15.21 7.92 -3.26
N THR A 137 13.95 7.58 -2.96
CA THR A 137 13.63 6.65 -1.87
C THR A 137 13.99 5.23 -2.28
N CYS A 138 14.75 4.52 -1.45
CA CYS A 138 14.94 3.08 -1.60
C CYS A 138 13.68 2.36 -1.07
N LEU A 139 12.82 1.88 -1.97
CA LEU A 139 11.59 1.17 -1.65
C LEU A 139 11.75 -0.32 -1.95
N LEU A 140 11.79 -1.11 -0.87
CA LEU A 140 11.93 -2.57 -0.96
C LEU A 140 13.11 -2.98 -1.87
N GLY A 141 14.28 -2.38 -1.63
CA GLY A 141 15.53 -2.66 -2.33
C GLY A 141 15.73 -1.98 -3.68
N GLU A 142 14.73 -1.22 -4.17
CA GLU A 142 14.82 -0.51 -5.45
C GLU A 142 14.79 1.01 -5.22
N ASP A 143 15.68 1.75 -5.89
CA ASP A 143 15.69 3.20 -5.83
C ASP A 143 14.64 3.80 -6.77
N ILE A 144 13.74 4.59 -6.20
CA ILE A 144 12.65 5.19 -6.97
C ILE A 144 13.17 6.33 -7.83
N ALA A 145 13.18 6.13 -9.14
CA ALA A 145 13.68 7.11 -10.10
C ALA A 145 12.78 8.35 -10.20
N THR A 146 11.45 8.18 -10.16
CA THR A 146 10.48 9.28 -10.28
C THR A 146 9.28 9.05 -9.37
N ARG A 147 8.72 10.14 -8.84
CA ARG A 147 7.49 10.11 -8.06
C ARG A 147 6.30 9.86 -8.99
N LYS A 148 5.46 8.87 -8.67
CA LYS A 148 4.22 8.57 -9.41
C LYS A 148 3.05 9.41 -8.95
N LEU A 149 2.90 9.60 -7.64
CA LEU A 149 1.78 10.30 -7.03
C LEU A 149 2.26 11.46 -6.19
N HIS A 150 1.52 12.56 -6.25
CA HIS A 150 1.56 13.61 -5.27
C HIS A 150 0.35 13.52 -4.34
N SER A 151 0.56 13.86 -3.08
CA SER A 151 -0.49 14.39 -2.21
C SER A 151 -0.42 15.91 -2.15
N VAL A 152 -1.48 16.56 -1.65
CA VAL A 152 -1.48 18.01 -1.36
C VAL A 152 -0.26 18.42 -0.54
N VAL A 153 0.12 17.60 0.46
CA VAL A 153 1.30 17.87 1.32
C VAL A 153 2.58 17.85 0.50
N THR A 154 2.83 16.79 -0.26
CA THR A 154 4.07 16.67 -1.05
C THR A 154 4.15 17.69 -2.19
N ALA A 155 3.01 18.12 -2.74
CA ALA A 155 2.96 19.16 -3.76
C ALA A 155 3.23 20.54 -3.17
N ALA A 156 2.74 20.82 -1.96
CA ALA A 156 3.07 22.03 -1.22
C ALA A 156 4.57 22.12 -0.87
N GLU A 157 5.17 21.01 -0.47
CA GLU A 157 6.62 20.92 -0.22
C GLU A 157 7.43 21.23 -1.51
N GLU A 158 7.04 20.64 -2.63
CA GLU A 158 7.75 20.81 -3.91
C GLU A 158 7.65 22.24 -4.45
N THR A 159 6.44 22.81 -4.41
CA THR A 159 6.18 24.19 -4.87
C THR A 159 6.58 25.27 -3.86
N ARG A 160 6.90 24.88 -2.62
CA ARG A 160 7.17 25.77 -1.48
C ARG A 160 6.02 26.74 -1.17
N LEU A 161 4.79 26.29 -1.42
CA LEU A 161 3.56 27.04 -1.15
C LEU A 161 2.84 26.44 0.08
N SER A 162 1.86 27.17 0.62
CA SER A 162 1.05 26.61 1.70
C SER A 162 0.12 25.49 1.19
N PRO A 163 -0.14 24.45 1.99
CA PRO A 163 -1.06 23.38 1.60
C PRO A 163 -2.47 23.88 1.25
N ASP A 164 -2.98 24.90 1.94
CA ASP A 164 -4.29 25.51 1.66
C ASP A 164 -4.39 26.05 0.23
N LEU A 165 -3.34 26.73 -0.21
CA LEU A 165 -3.28 27.38 -1.50
C LEU A 165 -3.13 26.37 -2.65
N VAL A 166 -2.24 25.40 -2.45
CA VAL A 166 -2.07 24.29 -3.41
C VAL A 166 -3.38 23.53 -3.56
N GLU A 167 -4.05 23.20 -2.46
CA GLU A 167 -5.35 22.54 -2.48
C GLU A 167 -6.41 23.36 -3.22
N GLN A 168 -6.50 24.67 -2.95
CA GLN A 168 -7.45 25.54 -3.64
C GLN A 168 -7.24 25.51 -5.16
N VAL A 169 -5.99 25.63 -5.63
CA VAL A 169 -5.68 25.61 -7.06
C VAL A 169 -5.97 24.23 -7.65
N LEU A 170 -5.58 23.15 -6.98
CA LEU A 170 -5.86 21.79 -7.45
C LEU A 170 -7.37 21.51 -7.57
N VAL A 171 -8.19 22.04 -6.66
CA VAL A 171 -9.65 21.97 -6.75
C VAL A 171 -10.20 22.84 -7.89
N GLU A 172 -9.70 24.06 -8.05
CA GLU A 172 -10.13 25.00 -9.09
C GLU A 172 -9.87 24.44 -10.51
N PHE A 173 -8.76 23.72 -10.69
CA PHE A 173 -8.41 23.05 -11.95
C PHE A 173 -9.01 21.64 -12.09
N GLY A 174 -9.83 21.19 -11.13
CA GLY A 174 -10.51 19.90 -11.17
C GLY A 174 -9.60 18.68 -10.97
N VAL A 175 -8.37 18.88 -10.47
CA VAL A 175 -7.44 17.80 -10.13
C VAL A 175 -7.93 17.02 -8.91
N LEU A 176 -8.45 17.74 -7.92
CA LEU A 176 -9.01 17.19 -6.70
C LEU A 176 -10.49 17.54 -6.58
N SER A 177 -11.27 16.62 -6.01
CA SER A 177 -12.64 16.92 -5.61
C SER A 177 -12.64 17.78 -4.33
N PRO A 178 -13.44 18.86 -4.26
CA PRO A 178 -13.59 19.63 -3.03
C PRO A 178 -14.19 18.79 -1.88
N ASP A 179 -15.01 17.80 -2.22
CA ASP A 179 -15.72 16.94 -1.29
C ASP A 179 -14.92 15.68 -0.90
N ASP A 180 -13.64 15.57 -1.29
CA ASP A 180 -12.80 14.43 -0.92
C ASP A 180 -12.61 14.37 0.61
N PRO A 181 -13.16 13.36 1.32
CA PRO A 181 -13.10 13.34 2.78
C PRO A 181 -11.71 12.97 3.31
N ARG A 182 -10.79 12.54 2.45
CA ARG A 182 -9.46 12.10 2.85
C ARG A 182 -8.62 13.27 3.37
N PRO A 183 -7.71 13.03 4.32
CA PRO A 183 -6.77 14.05 4.75
C PRO A 183 -5.82 14.43 3.61
N ARG A 184 -5.24 15.63 3.66
CA ARG A 184 -4.34 16.18 2.63
C ARG A 184 -3.20 15.25 2.21
N GLY A 185 -2.63 14.49 3.15
CA GLY A 185 -1.58 13.50 2.86
C GLY A 185 -2.04 12.29 2.04
N ARG A 186 -3.36 12.09 1.91
CA ARG A 186 -4.03 10.99 1.21
C ARG A 186 -4.91 11.46 0.04
N ARG A 187 -5.01 12.77 -0.22
CA ARG A 187 -5.62 13.33 -1.43
C ARG A 187 -4.60 13.26 -2.57
N LEU A 188 -4.60 12.13 -3.26
CA LEU A 188 -3.56 11.79 -4.24
C LEU A 188 -3.96 12.18 -5.67
N PHE A 189 -2.97 12.56 -6.46
CA PHE A 189 -3.10 12.81 -7.89
C PHE A 189 -1.81 12.42 -8.63
N ASP A 190 -1.92 12.16 -9.93
CA ASP A 190 -0.79 11.74 -10.76
C ASP A 190 0.24 12.86 -10.88
N ALA A 191 1.50 12.55 -10.55
CA ALA A 191 2.57 13.54 -10.53
C ALA A 191 2.97 14.00 -11.93
N GLN A 192 3.00 13.09 -12.90
CA GLN A 192 3.46 13.40 -14.25
C GLN A 192 2.39 14.17 -15.04
N ALA A 193 1.13 13.77 -14.92
CA ALA A 193 0.01 14.39 -15.60
C ALA A 193 -0.18 15.87 -15.20
N TRP A 194 0.17 16.22 -13.96
CA TRP A 194 -0.01 17.56 -13.40
C TRP A 194 1.29 18.32 -13.12
N ALA A 195 2.44 17.80 -13.59
CA ALA A 195 3.75 18.43 -13.40
C ALA A 195 3.80 19.87 -13.94
N GLY A 196 3.16 20.13 -15.10
CA GLY A 196 3.08 21.48 -15.67
C GLY A 196 2.36 22.46 -14.74
N LEU A 197 1.20 22.07 -14.20
CA LEU A 197 0.44 22.89 -13.25
C LEU A 197 1.25 23.19 -11.98
N LEU A 198 1.99 22.20 -11.46
CA LEU A 198 2.82 22.39 -10.27
C LEU A 198 3.98 23.37 -10.52
N ASN A 199 4.61 23.31 -11.71
CA ASN A 199 5.69 24.22 -12.09
C ASN A 199 5.20 25.68 -12.22
N ASP A 200 3.99 25.89 -12.75
CA ASP A 200 3.42 27.23 -12.98
C ASP A 200 2.74 27.81 -11.73
N LEU A 201 2.48 26.96 -10.72
CA LEU A 201 1.69 27.30 -9.52
C LEU A 201 2.20 28.55 -8.77
N PRO A 202 3.52 28.71 -8.52
CA PRO A 202 4.03 29.91 -7.84
C PRO A 202 3.72 31.21 -8.59
N GLU A 203 3.77 31.20 -9.92
CA GLU A 203 3.49 32.38 -10.75
C GLU A 203 1.99 32.69 -10.78
N LEU A 204 1.15 31.66 -10.95
CA LEU A 204 -0.31 31.79 -10.96
C LEU A 204 -0.83 32.39 -9.66
N VAL A 205 -0.29 31.92 -8.53
CA VAL A 205 -0.62 32.45 -7.21
C VAL A 205 -0.16 33.90 -7.08
N GLY A 206 1.07 34.22 -7.51
CA GLY A 206 1.58 35.58 -7.49
C GLY A 206 0.68 36.55 -8.27
N LEU A 207 0.22 36.14 -9.46
CA LEU A 207 -0.72 36.92 -10.28
C LEU A 207 -2.08 37.09 -9.59
N LYS A 208 -2.64 36.05 -8.97
CA LYS A 208 -3.93 36.12 -8.26
C LYS A 208 -3.85 37.04 -7.05
N ALA A 209 -2.78 36.95 -6.26
CA ALA A 209 -2.53 37.83 -5.13
C ALA A 209 -2.35 39.29 -5.58
N MET A 210 -1.62 39.52 -6.66
CA MET A 210 -1.43 40.85 -7.23
C MET A 210 -2.74 41.45 -7.74
N ARG A 211 -3.57 40.68 -8.46
CA ARG A 211 -4.90 41.09 -8.94
C ARG A 211 -5.83 41.49 -7.80
N ALA A 212 -5.88 40.67 -6.74
CA ALA A 212 -6.65 40.98 -5.54
C ALA A 212 -6.17 42.28 -4.87
N ALA A 213 -4.87 42.52 -4.79
CA ALA A 213 -4.31 43.72 -4.18
C ALA A 213 -4.64 45.02 -4.94
N ILE A 214 -4.83 44.95 -6.26
CA ILE A 214 -5.19 46.10 -7.11
C ILE A 214 -6.69 46.23 -7.37
N GLY A 215 -7.54 45.39 -6.76
CA GLY A 215 -8.99 45.42 -6.92
C GLY A 215 -9.50 44.94 -8.29
N ALA A 216 -8.66 44.23 -9.06
CA ALA A 216 -9.07 43.59 -10.31
C ALA A 216 -9.50 42.15 -10.01
N THR A 217 -10.80 41.86 -10.11
CA THR A 217 -11.34 40.49 -10.07
C THR A 217 -11.35 39.87 -11.46
#